data_AF-A0A7C4ETU2-F1
#
_entry.id   AF-A0A7C4ETU2-F1
#
_cell.length_a   1.000
_cell.length_b   1.000
_cell.length_c   1.000
_cell.angle_alpha   90.00
_cell.angle_beta   90.00
_cell.angle_gamma   90.00
#
_symmetry.space_group_name_H-M   'P 1'
#
loop_
_entity.id
_entity.type
_entity.pdbx_description
1 polymer ?
#
loop_
_entity_poly.entity_id
_entity_poly.type
_entity_poly.pdbx_seq_one_letter_code
_entity_poly.pdbx_strand_id
1 'polypeptide(L)'
;MIWCLAAAPHTPPREARFSMTVGERGVVMGDSHRYGPNGQQSAASRHPGAEPIQVQELMDRIGGDLELLEHLLTIFLQDYERCVGLVQQAIRNGDGEALHKWAHRVKGALGNFAAHSAYELAQRLEQIGLSGDLSEAHATWERLQAEIGRMKAALEAMIARKG
;
A
#
# COMPACT_ATOMS: atom_id res chain seq x y z
N MET A 1 -1.41 -17.33 -5.13
CA MET A 1 -1.64 -15.87 -5.27
C MET A 1 -2.86 -15.64 -6.13
N ILE A 2 -4.03 -15.96 -5.58
CA ILE A 2 -5.33 -15.81 -6.23
C ILE A 2 -5.99 -14.69 -5.44
N TRP A 3 -6.20 -13.52 -6.05
CA TRP A 3 -6.92 -12.41 -5.45
C TRP A 3 -8.39 -12.81 -5.32
N CYS A 4 -8.71 -13.58 -4.27
CA CYS A 4 -10.02 -14.19 -4.06
C CYS A 4 -10.80 -13.45 -2.97
N LEU A 5 -11.87 -12.80 -3.42
CA LEU A 5 -13.20 -12.78 -2.80
C LEU A 5 -13.47 -11.98 -1.51
N ALA A 6 -14.49 -11.14 -1.64
CA ALA A 6 -15.45 -10.70 -0.62
C ALA A 6 -15.04 -9.61 0.37
N ALA A 7 -15.54 -8.40 0.13
CA ALA A 7 -16.02 -7.52 1.19
C ALA A 7 -17.46 -7.09 0.85
N ALA A 8 -18.41 -7.98 1.11
CA ALA A 8 -19.81 -7.63 1.31
C ALA A 8 -19.94 -6.80 2.61
N PRO A 9 -21.01 -5.97 2.76
CA PRO A 9 -21.15 -5.06 3.89
C PRO A 9 -21.41 -5.81 5.20
N HIS A 10 -20.50 -5.69 6.17
CA HIS A 10 -20.71 -6.16 7.53
C HIS A 10 -21.45 -5.09 8.33
N THR A 11 -22.68 -5.40 8.69
CA THR A 11 -23.42 -4.71 9.75
C THR A 11 -22.74 -5.02 11.10
N PRO A 12 -22.45 -4.04 11.97
CA PRO A 12 -21.86 -4.33 13.27
C PRO A 12 -22.94 -4.83 14.26
N PRO A 13 -22.66 -5.85 15.10
CA PRO A 13 -23.51 -6.14 16.24
C PRO A 13 -23.21 -5.19 17.41
N ARG A 14 -24.29 -4.81 18.10
CA ARG A 14 -24.32 -4.01 19.33
C ARG A 14 -23.81 -4.84 20.53
N GLU A 15 -23.12 -4.16 21.44
CA GLU A 15 -23.03 -4.41 22.88
C GLU A 15 -22.23 -5.63 23.38
N ALA A 16 -21.11 -5.37 24.06
CA ALA A 16 -20.73 -6.10 25.27
C ALA A 16 -19.86 -5.21 26.18
N ARG A 17 -20.47 -4.79 27.28
CA ARG A 17 -19.90 -4.07 28.41
C ARG A 17 -19.19 -5.09 29.30
N PHE A 18 -17.89 -4.93 29.58
CA PHE A 18 -17.25 -5.61 30.71
C PHE A 18 -16.23 -4.70 31.39
N SER A 19 -16.54 -4.41 32.66
CA SER A 19 -15.72 -3.66 33.60
C SER A 19 -14.91 -4.68 34.38
N MET A 20 -13.58 -4.54 34.44
CA MET A 20 -12.79 -5.27 35.44
C MET A 20 -11.52 -4.50 35.80
N THR A 21 -11.49 -4.06 37.06
CA THR A 21 -10.39 -3.42 37.76
C THR A 21 -9.56 -4.50 38.47
N VAL A 22 -8.25 -4.51 38.25
CA VAL A 22 -7.20 -5.09 39.12
C VAL A 22 -5.99 -4.17 38.90
N GLY A 23 -5.39 -3.52 39.89
CA GLY A 23 -4.82 -4.04 41.13
C GLY A 23 -3.29 -3.92 41.01
N GLU A 24 -2.67 -3.26 41.97
CA GLU A 24 -1.47 -2.43 41.85
C GLU A 24 -0.20 -3.05 42.46
N ARG A 25 0.98 -2.74 41.85
CA ARG A 25 2.38 -2.76 42.39
C ARG A 25 3.00 -4.14 42.68
N GLY A 26 4.25 -4.46 42.40
CA GLY A 26 5.46 -3.79 41.87
C GLY A 26 6.70 -4.67 42.18
N VAL A 27 7.89 -4.24 41.74
CA VAL A 27 9.28 -4.57 42.22
C VAL A 27 10.19 -5.37 41.23
N VAL A 28 11.23 -4.65 40.73
CA VAL A 28 12.67 -4.95 40.41
C VAL A 28 13.03 -6.03 39.37
N MET A 29 14.18 -6.09 38.69
CA MET A 29 15.29 -5.21 38.26
C MET A 29 16.21 -6.13 37.42
N GLY A 30 16.67 -5.67 36.24
CA GLY A 30 17.91 -6.09 35.59
C GLY A 30 17.97 -7.46 34.89
N ASP A 31 18.11 -7.47 33.57
CA ASP A 31 19.31 -8.05 32.97
C ASP A 31 19.60 -7.43 31.59
N SER A 32 20.87 -7.48 31.22
CA SER A 32 21.53 -6.73 30.18
C SER A 32 21.35 -7.41 28.83
N HIS A 33 20.45 -6.90 27.99
CA HIS A 33 20.52 -7.20 26.56
C HIS A 33 20.92 -5.97 25.77
N ARG A 34 22.21 -5.91 25.48
CA ARG A 34 22.82 -5.14 24.39
C ARG A 34 22.08 -5.47 23.09
N TYR A 35 21.13 -4.62 22.70
CA TYR A 35 20.68 -4.53 21.31
C TYR A 35 21.13 -3.16 20.81
N GLY A 36 22.24 -3.14 20.07
CA GLY A 36 22.65 -1.94 19.35
C GLY A 36 21.55 -1.62 18.33
N PRO A 37 21.04 -0.38 18.26
CA PRO A 37 20.17 -0.02 17.16
C PRO A 37 21.06 0.08 15.93
N ASN A 38 21.02 -0.93 15.05
CA ASN A 38 21.51 -0.75 13.70
C ASN A 38 20.59 0.28 13.03
N GLY A 39 21.08 1.52 13.01
CA GLY A 39 20.43 2.70 12.48
C GLY A 39 20.30 2.62 10.97
N GLN A 40 19.28 1.90 10.51
CA GLN A 40 18.76 1.99 9.15
C GLN A 40 17.27 2.35 9.20
N GLN A 41 16.89 3.22 10.14
CA GLN A 41 15.77 4.13 9.91
C GLN A 41 16.34 5.31 9.12
N SER A 42 16.44 5.12 7.79
CA SER A 42 16.65 6.22 6.86
C SER A 42 15.39 7.06 6.84
N ALA A 43 15.31 7.99 7.78
CA ALA A 43 14.43 9.14 7.69
C ALA A 43 14.77 9.96 6.44
N ALA A 44 13.74 10.42 5.74
CA ALA A 44 13.78 11.55 4.83
C ALA A 44 14.75 11.44 3.64
N SER A 45 14.40 10.59 2.69
CA SER A 45 14.82 10.79 1.30
C SER A 45 13.59 11.08 0.44
N ARG A 46 13.24 12.36 0.33
CA ARG A 46 12.51 12.84 -0.85
C ARG A 46 13.44 12.58 -2.03
N HIS A 47 13.25 11.48 -2.77
CA HIS A 47 13.95 11.23 -4.02
C HIS A 47 13.03 11.61 -5.19
N PRO A 48 13.07 12.87 -5.68
CA PRO A 48 12.51 13.24 -6.99
C PRO A 48 13.35 12.65 -8.15
N GLY A 49 13.70 11.37 -8.05
CA GLY A 49 14.59 10.63 -8.94
C GLY A 49 14.74 9.16 -8.57
N ALA A 50 13.97 8.63 -7.62
CA ALA A 50 13.90 7.17 -7.42
C ALA A 50 13.26 6.55 -8.67
N GLU A 51 13.94 5.53 -9.19
CA GLU A 51 13.42 4.68 -10.27
C GLU A 51 11.99 4.24 -9.90
N PRO A 52 11.03 4.30 -10.84
CA PRO A 52 9.66 3.90 -10.55
C PRO A 52 9.55 2.42 -10.18
N ILE A 53 10.57 1.61 -10.52
CA ILE A 53 10.62 0.16 -10.35
C ILE A 53 12.04 -0.29 -10.04
N GLN A 54 12.19 -1.16 -9.05
CA GLN A 54 13.43 -1.87 -8.80
C GLN A 54 13.53 -3.09 -9.72
N VAL A 55 14.17 -2.91 -10.89
CA VAL A 55 14.21 -3.93 -11.96
C VAL A 55 14.72 -5.28 -11.48
N GLN A 56 15.82 -5.33 -10.73
CA GLN A 56 16.38 -6.61 -10.26
C GLN A 56 15.40 -7.36 -9.36
N GLU A 57 14.80 -6.66 -8.40
CA GLU A 57 13.82 -7.24 -7.48
C GLU A 57 12.56 -7.71 -8.21
N LEU A 58 12.10 -6.93 -9.21
CA LEU A 58 11.00 -7.34 -10.07
C LEU A 58 11.33 -8.64 -10.79
N MET A 59 12.50 -8.73 -11.43
CA MET A 59 12.94 -9.92 -12.17
C MET A 59 13.05 -11.14 -11.26
N ASP A 60 13.56 -10.98 -10.03
CA ASP A 60 13.64 -12.05 -9.05
C ASP A 60 12.24 -12.56 -8.65
N ARG A 61 11.27 -11.64 -8.48
CA ARG A 61 9.88 -11.98 -8.11
C ARG A 61 9.12 -12.72 -9.21
N ILE A 62 9.34 -12.33 -10.47
CA ILE A 62 8.70 -12.96 -11.64
C ILE A 62 9.53 -14.13 -12.20
N GLY A 63 10.67 -14.48 -11.57
CA GLY A 63 11.55 -15.54 -12.05
C GLY A 63 12.14 -15.29 -13.44
N GLY A 64 12.27 -14.00 -13.82
CA GLY A 64 12.70 -13.57 -15.15
C GLY A 64 11.66 -13.71 -16.26
N ASP A 65 10.41 -14.08 -15.94
CA ASP A 65 9.34 -14.29 -16.90
C ASP A 65 8.62 -12.98 -17.27
N LEU A 66 8.99 -12.42 -18.43
CA LEU A 66 8.36 -11.21 -18.96
C LEU A 66 6.94 -11.43 -19.50
N GLU A 67 6.54 -12.66 -19.85
CA GLU A 67 5.13 -12.96 -20.22
C GLU A 67 4.25 -12.94 -18.96
N LEU A 68 4.74 -13.48 -17.85
CA LEU A 68 4.10 -13.34 -16.55
C LEU A 68 3.97 -11.86 -16.17
N LEU A 69 5.01 -11.06 -16.38
CA LEU A 69 4.96 -9.62 -16.10
C LEU A 69 3.87 -8.90 -16.91
N GLU A 70 3.77 -9.18 -18.20
CA GLU A 70 2.74 -8.62 -19.08
C GLU A 70 1.32 -9.00 -18.61
N HIS A 71 1.12 -10.27 -18.25
CA HIS A 71 -0.15 -10.74 -17.69
C HIS A 71 -0.50 -10.05 -16.36
N LEU A 72 0.46 -9.93 -15.44
CA LEU A 72 0.25 -9.25 -14.16
C LEU A 72 -0.07 -7.77 -14.34
N LEU A 73 0.65 -7.08 -15.23
CA LEU A 73 0.41 -5.67 -15.54
C LEU A 73 -0.99 -5.47 -16.12
N THR A 74 -1.40 -6.34 -17.05
CA THR A 74 -2.74 -6.27 -17.66
C THR A 74 -3.85 -6.40 -16.62
N ILE A 75 -3.76 -7.39 -15.74
CA ILE A 75 -4.75 -7.61 -14.67
C ILE A 75 -4.78 -6.40 -13.72
N PHE A 76 -3.60 -5.89 -13.34
CA PHE A 76 -3.49 -4.72 -12.47
C PHE A 76 -4.15 -3.48 -13.09
N LEU A 77 -3.89 -3.18 -14.36
CA LEU A 77 -4.45 -1.98 -15.02
C LEU A 77 -5.98 -2.05 -15.13
N GLN A 78 -6.52 -3.23 -15.48
CA GLN A 78 -7.97 -3.43 -15.53
C GLN A 78 -8.64 -3.21 -14.16
N ASP A 79 -8.02 -3.69 -13.09
CA ASP A 79 -8.53 -3.47 -11.74
C ASP A 79 -8.37 -2.01 -11.29
N TYR A 80 -7.21 -1.41 -11.60
CA TYR A 80 -6.89 -0.03 -11.24
C TYR A 80 -7.88 0.97 -11.87
N GLU A 81 -8.19 0.83 -13.16
CA GLU A 81 -9.16 1.71 -13.84
C GLU A 81 -10.52 1.73 -13.14
N ARG A 82 -11.01 0.57 -12.68
CA ARG A 82 -12.25 0.48 -11.90
C ARG A 82 -12.12 1.12 -10.52
N CYS A 83 -10.95 1.03 -9.90
CA CYS A 83 -10.68 1.62 -8.59
C CYS A 83 -10.63 3.15 -8.60
N VAL A 84 -10.15 3.78 -9.69
CA VAL A 84 -9.94 5.24 -9.77
C VAL A 84 -11.21 6.01 -9.41
N GLY A 85 -12.36 5.65 -10.02
CA GLY A 85 -13.63 6.31 -9.75
C GLY A 85 -14.10 6.15 -8.30
N LEU A 86 -13.85 4.97 -7.72
CA LEU A 86 -14.26 4.63 -6.35
C LEU A 86 -13.42 5.36 -5.31
N VAL A 87 -12.12 5.49 -5.52
CA VAL A 87 -11.23 6.29 -4.66
C VAL A 87 -11.61 7.77 -4.72
N GLN A 88 -11.82 8.31 -5.93
CA GLN A 88 -12.26 9.71 -6.06
C GLN A 88 -13.61 9.96 -5.40
N GLN A 89 -14.55 9.02 -5.49
CA GLN A 89 -15.84 9.11 -4.80
C GLN A 89 -15.68 9.07 -3.28
N ALA A 90 -14.86 8.16 -2.75
CA ALA A 90 -14.58 8.08 -1.32
C ALA A 90 -14.00 9.39 -0.77
N ILE A 91 -13.04 9.99 -1.48
CA ILE A 91 -12.45 11.28 -1.11
C ILE A 91 -13.52 12.39 -1.12
N ARG A 92 -14.34 12.49 -2.17
CA ARG A 92 -15.39 13.52 -2.26
C ARG A 92 -16.46 13.38 -1.18
N ASN A 93 -16.82 12.15 -0.83
CA ASN A 93 -17.87 11.87 0.15
C ASN A 93 -17.38 11.91 1.60
N GLY A 94 -16.07 12.06 1.82
CA GLY A 94 -15.49 11.96 3.16
C GLY A 94 -15.47 10.53 3.72
N ASP A 95 -15.55 9.51 2.87
CA ASP A 95 -15.66 8.10 3.29
C ASP A 95 -14.27 7.48 3.50
N GLY A 96 -13.74 7.64 4.71
CA GLY A 96 -12.43 7.12 5.10
C GLY A 96 -12.35 5.59 5.08
N GLU A 97 -13.43 4.88 5.42
CA GLU A 97 -13.46 3.42 5.42
C GLU A 97 -13.35 2.86 4.00
N ALA A 98 -14.10 3.42 3.05
CA ALA A 98 -13.97 3.07 1.65
C ALA A 98 -12.58 3.38 1.12
N LEU A 99 -12.03 4.57 1.44
CA LEU A 99 -10.69 4.96 1.02
C LEU A 99 -9.63 3.99 1.54
N HIS A 100 -9.70 3.60 2.82
CA HIS A 100 -8.80 2.64 3.45
C HIS A 100 -8.80 1.29 2.70
N LYS A 101 -9.99 0.72 2.44
CA LYS A 101 -10.13 -0.57 1.76
C LYS A 101 -9.57 -0.53 0.34
N TRP A 102 -9.84 0.52 -0.41
CA TRP A 102 -9.31 0.67 -1.77
C TRP A 102 -7.80 0.85 -1.79
N ALA A 103 -7.27 1.71 -0.93
CA ALA A 103 -5.83 1.93 -0.82
C ALA A 103 -5.09 0.66 -0.38
N HIS A 104 -5.65 -0.14 0.54
CA HIS A 104 -5.13 -1.45 0.90
C HIS A 104 -5.02 -2.40 -0.31
N ARG A 105 -6.09 -2.46 -1.12
CA ARG A 105 -6.13 -3.28 -2.35
C ARG A 105 -5.05 -2.84 -3.34
N VAL A 106 -4.96 -1.54 -3.63
CA VAL A 106 -3.96 -0.99 -4.56
C VAL A 106 -2.54 -1.25 -4.05
N LYS A 107 -2.29 -1.02 -2.76
CA LYS A 107 -1.00 -1.29 -2.11
C LYS A 107 -0.56 -2.74 -2.31
N GLY A 108 -1.46 -3.70 -2.04
CA GLY A 108 -1.15 -5.12 -2.21
C GLY A 108 -0.75 -5.48 -3.64
N ALA A 109 -1.38 -4.84 -4.64
CA ALA A 109 -1.07 -5.10 -6.04
C ALA A 109 0.27 -4.47 -6.47
N LEU A 110 0.54 -3.24 -6.03
CA LEU A 110 1.83 -2.55 -6.23
C LEU A 110 3.00 -3.32 -5.61
N GLY A 111 2.71 -4.05 -4.54
CA GLY A 111 3.64 -4.98 -3.91
C GLY A 111 4.18 -6.07 -4.83
N ASN A 112 3.59 -6.34 -6.00
CA ASN A 112 4.13 -7.29 -6.97
C ASN A 112 5.19 -6.67 -7.88
N PHE A 113 5.09 -5.37 -8.19
CA PHE A 113 5.89 -4.71 -9.22
C PHE A 113 7.19 -4.08 -8.74
N ALA A 114 7.57 -4.30 -7.48
CA ALA A 114 8.72 -3.65 -6.84
C ALA A 114 8.69 -2.10 -6.99
N ALA A 115 7.46 -1.54 -7.00
CA ALA A 115 7.20 -0.12 -7.20
C ALA A 115 7.12 0.60 -5.85
N HIS A 116 8.26 0.77 -5.18
CA HIS A 116 8.33 1.25 -3.80
C HIS A 116 7.66 2.61 -3.59
N SER A 117 7.94 3.59 -4.45
CA SER A 117 7.33 4.92 -4.36
C SER A 117 5.80 4.88 -4.44
N ALA A 118 5.25 4.09 -5.36
CA ALA A 118 3.80 3.91 -5.48
C ALA A 118 3.24 3.16 -4.27
N TYR A 119 3.92 2.11 -3.80
CA TYR A 119 3.53 1.32 -2.65
C TYR A 119 3.42 2.19 -1.39
N GLU A 120 4.42 3.03 -1.12
CA GLU A 120 4.45 3.94 0.02
C GLU A 120 3.31 4.97 -0.02
N LEU A 121 3.00 5.51 -1.20
CA LEU A 121 1.88 6.45 -1.37
C LEU A 121 0.53 5.76 -1.17
N ALA A 122 0.37 4.52 -1.65
CA ALA A 122 -0.82 3.72 -1.40
C ALA A 122 -0.97 3.38 0.09
N GLN A 123 0.13 3.06 0.77
CA GLN A 123 0.15 2.88 2.23
C GLN A 123 -0.23 4.17 2.96
N ARG A 124 0.29 5.34 2.52
CA ARG A 124 -0.09 6.62 3.11
C ARG A 124 -1.58 6.88 2.95
N LEU A 125 -2.14 6.63 1.77
CA LEU A 125 -3.56 6.81 1.51
C LEU A 125 -4.44 5.86 2.34
N GLU A 126 -3.97 4.63 2.56
CA GLU A 126 -4.61 3.65 3.44
C GLU A 126 -4.65 4.14 4.90
N GLN A 127 -3.56 4.76 5.38
CA GLN A 127 -3.51 5.34 6.74
C GLN A 127 -4.38 6.59 6.86
N ILE A 128 -4.45 7.42 5.82
CA ILE A 128 -5.36 8.58 5.76
C ILE A 128 -6.82 8.13 5.85
N GLY A 129 -7.20 7.09 5.12
CA GLY A 129 -8.54 6.51 5.23
C GLY A 129 -8.83 5.97 6.64
N LEU A 130 -7.85 5.30 7.25
CA LEU A 130 -7.97 4.73 8.59
C LEU A 130 -8.09 5.79 9.69
N SER A 131 -7.37 6.92 9.56
CA SER A 131 -7.42 7.99 10.56
C SER A 131 -8.73 8.78 10.52
N GLY A 132 -9.43 8.79 9.37
CA GLY A 132 -10.62 9.60 9.12
C GLY A 132 -10.33 11.07 8.83
N ASP A 133 -9.07 11.52 8.95
CA ASP A 133 -8.64 12.86 8.54
C ASP A 133 -8.21 12.83 7.08
N LEU A 134 -9.13 13.18 6.19
CA LEU A 134 -8.97 13.11 4.74
C LEU A 134 -8.36 14.38 4.11
N SER A 135 -7.85 15.31 4.92
CA SER A 135 -7.28 16.58 4.45
C SER A 135 -6.17 16.40 3.40
N GLU A 136 -5.34 15.37 3.54
CA GLU A 136 -4.25 15.05 2.62
C GLU A 136 -4.62 14.02 1.53
N ALA A 137 -5.86 13.51 1.53
CA ALA A 137 -6.24 12.39 0.67
C ALA A 137 -6.12 12.72 -0.82
N HIS A 138 -6.59 13.90 -1.22
CA HIS A 138 -6.57 14.32 -2.62
C HIS A 138 -5.15 14.46 -3.17
N ALA A 139 -4.29 15.20 -2.46
CA ALA A 139 -2.89 15.40 -2.87
C ALA A 139 -2.09 14.08 -2.87
N THR A 140 -2.36 13.19 -1.91
CA THR A 140 -1.73 11.86 -1.87
C THR A 140 -2.19 11.00 -3.04
N TRP A 141 -3.48 11.05 -3.39
CA TRP A 141 -4.04 10.33 -4.53
C TRP A 141 -3.45 10.80 -5.86
N GLU A 142 -3.33 12.11 -6.09
CA GLU A 142 -2.69 12.64 -7.30
C GLU A 142 -1.25 12.17 -7.46
N ARG A 143 -0.48 12.20 -6.38
CA ARG A 143 0.91 11.70 -6.37
C ARG A 143 0.95 10.20 -6.67
N LEU A 144 0.04 9.42 -6.08
CA LEU A 144 -0.04 7.98 -6.34
C LEU A 144 -0.34 7.68 -7.82
N GLN A 145 -1.30 8.40 -8.42
CA GLN A 145 -1.62 8.24 -9.85
C GLN A 145 -0.40 8.55 -10.73
N ALA A 146 0.36 9.58 -10.41
CA ALA A 146 1.60 9.91 -11.12
C ALA A 146 2.63 8.78 -11.03
N GLU A 147 2.86 8.23 -9.83
CA GLU A 147 3.79 7.10 -9.64
C GLU A 147 3.34 5.84 -10.39
N ILE A 148 2.04 5.53 -10.38
CA ILE A 148 1.49 4.41 -11.15
C ILE A 148 1.71 4.61 -12.66
N GLY A 149 1.57 5.85 -13.15
CA GLY A 149 1.90 6.21 -14.53
C GLY A 149 3.38 5.97 -14.86
N ARG A 150 4.30 6.37 -13.97
CA ARG A 150 5.75 6.14 -14.14
C ARG A 150 6.09 4.64 -14.12
N MET A 151 5.48 3.88 -13.21
CA MET A 151 5.60 2.42 -13.14
C MET A 151 5.14 1.76 -14.43
N LYS A 152 3.93 2.10 -14.90
CA LYS A 152 3.37 1.55 -16.16
C LYS A 152 4.33 1.78 -17.33
N ALA A 153 4.80 3.00 -17.52
CA ALA A 153 5.70 3.34 -18.63
C ALA A 153 7.02 2.55 -18.57
N ALA A 154 7.58 2.37 -17.37
CA ALA A 154 8.80 1.58 -17.18
C ALA A 154 8.59 0.10 -17.52
N LEU A 155 7.48 -0.51 -17.09
CA LEU A 155 7.16 -1.91 -17.39
C LEU A 155 6.91 -2.12 -18.89
N GLU A 156 6.16 -1.23 -19.53
CA GLU A 156 5.89 -1.30 -20.97
C GLU A 156 7.20 -1.19 -21.78
N ALA A 157 8.12 -0.32 -21.37
CA ALA A 157 9.43 -0.21 -21.99
C ALA A 157 10.28 -1.49 -21.80
N MET A 158 10.18 -2.16 -20.66
CA MET A 158 10.85 -3.44 -20.42
C MET A 158 10.28 -4.55 -21.32
N ILE A 159 8.96 -4.65 -21.42
CA ILE A 159 8.27 -5.65 -22.25
C ILE A 159 8.57 -5.42 -23.74
N ALA A 160 8.55 -4.17 -24.21
CA ALA A 160 8.79 -3.83 -25.61
C ALA A 160 10.22 -4.15 -26.08
N ARG A 161 11.22 -4.16 -25.18
CA ARG A 161 12.62 -4.52 -25.51
C ARG A 161 12.83 -6.03 -25.73
N LYS A 162 11.83 -6.86 -25.45
CA LYS A 162 11.83 -8.31 -25.73
C LYS A 162 11.57 -8.62 -27.21
N GLY A 163 10.98 -7.68 -27.96
CA GLY A 163 10.70 -7.81 -29.41
C GLY A 163 11.83 -7.23 -30.26
#